data_AF-A0A969AUB3-F1
#
_entry.id   AF-A0A969AUB3-F1
#
_cell.length_a   1.000
_cell.length_b   1.000
_cell.length_c   1.000
_cell.angle_alpha   90.00
_cell.angle_beta   90.00
_cell.angle_gamma   90.00
#
_symmetry.space_group_name_H-M   'P 1'
#
loop_
_entity.id
_entity.type
_entity.pdbx_description
1 polymer ?
#
loop_
_entity_poly.entity_id
_entity_poly.type
_entity_poly.pdbx_seq_one_letter_code
_entity_poly.pdbx_strand_id
1 'polypeptide(L)' 'MNVLATPGDPMAKVAATAFIEEEIKEGLRELADDERRSMSQMIAVLIERAVIVHQETKAAKAK' A
#
# COMPACT_ATOMS: atom_id res chain seq x y z
N MET A 1 -9.61 23.84 -3.51
CA MET A 1 -8.39 23.58 -4.31
C MET A 1 -8.27 22.08 -4.51
N ASN A 2 -8.65 21.56 -5.67
CA ASN A 2 -8.40 20.16 -6.03
C ASN A 2 -7.22 20.15 -7.00
N VAL A 3 -6.15 19.46 -6.62
CA VAL A 3 -4.94 19.33 -7.45
C VAL A 3 -5.27 18.34 -8.57
N LEU A 4 -5.30 18.84 -9.80
CA LEU A 4 -5.40 18.06 -11.03
C LEU A 4 -4.08 17.34 -11.26
N ALA A 5 -4.11 16.01 -11.35
CA ALA A 5 -2.97 15.21 -11.77
C ALA A 5 -2.60 15.53 -13.22
N THR A 6 -1.31 15.73 -13.50
CA THR A 6 -0.77 15.93 -14.85
C THR A 6 -0.73 14.60 -15.62
N PRO A 7 -1.00 14.59 -16.94
CA PRO A 7 -1.02 13.37 -17.74
C PRO A 7 0.41 12.94 -18.07
N GLY A 8 0.84 11.78 -17.56
CA GLY A 8 2.21 11.28 -17.81
C GLY A 8 2.57 9.94 -17.17
N ASP A 9 1.99 9.57 -16.03
CA ASP A 9 2.15 8.25 -15.42
C ASP A 9 0.81 7.82 -14.78
N PRO A 10 0.33 6.57 -14.96
CA PRO A 10 -1.03 6.15 -14.61
C PRO A 10 -1.14 5.79 -13.12
N MET A 11 -0.66 6.67 -12.23
CA MET A 11 -0.84 6.46 -10.80
C MET A 11 -2.30 6.73 -10.43
N ALA A 12 -3.08 5.66 -10.31
CA ALA A 12 -4.44 5.73 -9.84
C ALA A 12 -4.44 5.99 -8.32
N LYS A 13 -5.06 7.09 -7.89
CA LYS A 13 -5.30 7.36 -6.47
C LYS A 13 -6.50 6.55 -5.99
N VAL A 14 -6.30 5.73 -4.96
CA VAL A 14 -7.38 5.01 -4.27
C VAL A 14 -7.55 5.59 -2.87
N ALA A 15 -8.79 5.88 -2.47
CA ALA A 15 -9.15 6.20 -1.09
C ALA A 15 -9.87 5.00 -0.49
N ALA A 16 -9.40 4.50 0.65
CA ALA A 16 -9.98 3.34 1.33
C ALA A 16 -9.97 3.55 2.85
N THR A 17 -10.97 2.98 3.52
CA THR A 17 -11.00 2.82 4.97
C THR A 17 -10.60 1.39 5.30
N ALA A 18 -9.60 1.21 6.16
CA ALA A 18 -9.16 -0.09 6.62
C ALA A 18 -9.53 -0.27 8.10
N PHE A 19 -10.12 -1.42 8.42
CA PHE A 19 -10.36 -1.86 9.79
C PHE A 19 -9.35 -2.97 10.10
N ILE A 20 -8.53 -2.75 11.12
CA ILE A 20 -7.50 -3.68 11.58
C ILE A 20 -7.54 -3.75 13.10
N GLU A 21 -7.01 -4.84 13.65
CA GLU A 21 -6.87 -5.02 15.10
C GLU A 21 -5.87 -4.00 15.67
N GLU A 22 -6.06 -3.57 16.91
CA GLU A 22 -5.22 -2.55 17.53
C GLU A 22 -3.76 -3.01 17.66
N GLU A 23 -3.50 -4.29 17.95
CA GLU A 23 -2.14 -4.84 18.00
C GLU A 23 -1.40 -4.70 16.65
N ILE A 24 -2.12 -4.93 15.54
CA ILE A 24 -1.57 -4.77 14.19
C ILE A 24 -1.33 -3.31 13.86
N LYS A 25 -2.22 -2.42 14.31
CA LYS A 25 -2.07 -0.96 14.12
C LYS A 25 -0.85 -0.42 14.88
N GLU A 26 -0.57 -0.91 16.08
CA GLU A 26 0.64 -0.56 16.83
C GLU A 26 1.89 -1.03 16.10
N GLY A 27 1.95 -2.29 15.68
CA GLY A 27 3.08 -2.80 14.90
C GLY A 27 3.28 -2.07 13.57
N LEU A 28 2.17 -1.68 12.89
CA LEU A 28 2.23 -0.87 11.67
C LEU A 28 2.81 0.53 11.93
N ARG A 29 2.48 1.13 13.07
CA ARG A 29 3.00 2.44 13.46
C ARG A 29 4.50 2.37 13.72
N GLU A 30 4.95 1.38 14.48
CA GLU A 30 6.38 1.16 14.75
C GLU A 30 7.16 0.93 13.44
N LEU A 31 6.64 0.09 12.55
CA LEU A 31 7.24 -0.15 11.24
C LEU A 31 7.32 1.13 10.39
N ALA A 32 6.28 1.96 10.42
CA ALA A 32 6.28 3.23 9.71
C ALA A 32 7.33 4.19 10.27
N ASP A 33 7.48 4.25 11.59
CA ASP A 33 8.46 5.08 12.29
C ASP A 33 9.90 4.63 11.96
N ASP A 34 10.17 3.32 11.99
CA ASP A 34 11.47 2.72 11.64
C ASP A 34 11.88 3.04 10.20
N GLU A 35 10.94 2.98 9.25
CA GLU A 35 11.18 3.32 7.84
C GLU A 35 11.10 4.84 7.55
N ARG A 36 10.88 5.68 8.57
CA ARG A 36 10.69 7.14 8.45
C ARG A 36 9.59 7.53 7.45
N ARG A 37 8.47 6.82 7.51
CA ARG A 37 7.29 7.01 6.64
C ARG A 37 6.05 7.31 7.48
N SER A 38 5.04 7.91 6.84
CA SER A 38 3.70 7.95 7.46
C SER A 38 3.02 6.58 7.40
N MET A 39 2.12 6.30 8.35
CA MET A 39 1.32 5.06 8.32
C MET A 39 0.59 4.86 6.99
N SER A 40 0.02 5.91 6.41
CA SER A 40 -0.68 5.80 5.11
C SER A 40 0.25 5.40 3.97
N GLN A 41 1.49 5.91 3.97
CA GLN A 41 2.50 5.47 2.99
C GLN A 41 2.92 4.03 3.24
N MET A 42 3.07 3.64 4.50
CA MET A 42 3.41 2.25 4.85
C MET A 42 2.32 1.27 4.40
N ILE A 43 1.05 1.60 4.64
CA ILE A 43 -0.10 0.81 4.17
C ILE A 43 -0.05 0.65 2.64
N ALA A 44 0.19 1.74 1.90
CA ALA A 44 0.28 1.68 0.45
C ALA A 44 1.39 0.73 -0.02
N VAL A 45 2.58 0.79 0.61
CA VAL A 45 3.72 -0.08 0.29
C VAL A 45 3.39 -1.55 0.58
N LEU A 46 2.74 -1.84 1.71
CA LEU A 46 2.36 -3.20 2.06
C LEU A 46 1.32 -3.77 1.08
N ILE A 47 0.33 -2.97 0.68
CA ILE A 47 -0.65 -3.36 -0.33
C ILE A 47 0.03 -3.63 -1.68
N GLU A 48 0.92 -2.74 -2.12
CA GLU A 48 1.66 -2.90 -3.37
C GLU A 48 2.46 -4.21 -3.39
N ARG A 49 3.23 -4.47 -2.33
CA ARG A 49 4.00 -5.73 -2.19
C ARG A 49 3.08 -6.95 -2.23
N ALA A 50 1.95 -6.93 -1.53
CA ALA A 50 1.00 -8.04 -1.53
C ALA A 50 0.41 -8.29 -2.92
N VAL A 51 0.11 -7.24 -3.68
CA VAL A 51 -0.40 -7.35 -5.06
C VAL A 51 0.64 -7.95 -5.99
N ILE A 52 1.90 -7.51 -5.92
CA ILE A 52 3.00 -8.04 -6.74
C ILE A 52 3.18 -9.54 -6.48
N VAL A 53 3.31 -9.94 -5.21
CA VAL A 53 3.47 -11.36 -4.82
C VAL A 53 2.29 -12.20 -5.31
N HIS A 54 1.06 -11.68 -5.24
CA HIS A 54 -0.11 -12.37 -5.76
C HIS A 54 -0.05 -12.58 -7.27
N GLN A 55 0.38 -11.57 -8.03
CA GLN A 55 0.53 -11.67 -9.49
C GLN A 55 1.61 -12.67 -9.90
N GLU A 56 2.77 -12.63 -9.22
CA GLU A 56 3.87 -13.57 -9.44
C GLU A 56 3.44 -15.01 -9.15
N THR A 57 2.73 -15.22 -8.04
CA THR A 57 2.18 -16.53 -7.66
C THR A 57 1.18 -17.06 -8.69
N LYS A 58 0.33 -16.18 -9.25
CA LYS A 58 -0.60 -16.56 -10.32
C LYS A 58 0.14 -16.93 -11.60
N ALA A 59 1.15 -16.15 -12.00
CA ALA A 59 1.94 -16.42 -13.18
C ALA A 59 2.70 -17.77 -13.08
N ALA A 60 3.19 -18.11 -11.89
CA ALA A 60 3.86 -19.38 -11.64
C ALA A 60 2.93 -20.61 -11.75
N LYS A 61 1.64 -20.46 -11.45
CA LYS A 61 0.64 -21.54 -11.54
C LYS A 61 0.05 -21.73 -12.94
N ALA A 62 0.26 -20.77 -13.83
CA ALA A 62 -0.27 -20.78 -15.20
C ALA A 62 0.74 -21.32 -16.24
N LYS A 63 1.95 -21.67 -15.81
CA LYS A 63 2.99 -22.34 -16.60
C LYS A 63 3.06 -23.82 -16.21
#